data_AF-A0A0R0JPQ9-F1
#
_entry.id   AF-A0A0R0JPQ9-F1
#
_cell.length_a   1.000
_cell.length_b   1.000
_cell.length_c   1.000
_cell.angle_alpha   90.00
_cell.angle_beta   90.00
_cell.angle_gamma   90.00
#
_symmetry.space_group_name_H-M   'P 1'
#
loop_
_entity.id
_entity.type
_entity.pdbx_description
1 polymer ?
#
loop_
_entity_poly.entity_id
_entity_poly.type
_entity_poly.pdbx_seq_one_letter_code
_entity_poly.pdbx_strand_id
1 'polypeptide(L)'
;MSEPARTVGRRDPSFIHTSFLKELWQNLRYTYRLEHVRSNDSYIWSKKYSFKASPYPGQNSLQRVIIFGDTGKETCLTQMDISQWDHFTAQVQEISSTVPYMIASGNHERDWPNTGSFFDTPDSGAECGVPAETMYYFPAENRAKFWYKADYGLFRFCIADSEHDWRKGSKQYKFIEHAHRPLGYSSNDWYAKEGSFEEPMARESLQKLWQKYKVDIAFYCHVHNYERICPIYQNQCVNQENHHYSGTVNGTIHVVVGGGGSHLSDFTTPPIWSLYRDLDYGLGKLTAFNHPSLV
;
A
#
# COMPACT_ATOMS: atom_id res chain seq x y z
N MET A 1 -29.63 -2.41 -3.32
CA MET A 1 -29.56 -1.44 -2.20
C MET A 1 -28.13 -1.49 -1.68
N SER A 2 -27.48 -0.34 -1.44
CA SER A 2 -26.06 -0.34 -1.02
C SER A 2 -26.00 -0.46 0.51
N GLU A 3 -25.64 -1.64 1.01
CA GLU A 3 -25.58 -1.98 2.43
C GLU A 3 -24.23 -2.65 2.76
N PRO A 4 -23.74 -2.57 4.02
CA PRO A 4 -24.34 -1.86 5.15
C PRO A 4 -23.93 -0.38 5.27
N ALA A 5 -22.94 0.12 4.52
CA ALA A 5 -22.41 1.48 4.70
C ALA A 5 -23.44 2.62 4.53
N ARG A 6 -24.51 2.42 3.74
CA ARG A 6 -25.62 3.40 3.63
C ARG A 6 -26.83 3.10 4.51
N THR A 7 -26.83 2.00 5.26
CA THR A 7 -27.95 1.59 6.11
C THR A 7 -27.48 1.34 7.55
N VAL A 8 -27.39 0.08 7.97
CA VAL A 8 -27.14 -0.30 9.37
C VAL A 8 -25.72 0.04 9.86
N GLY A 9 -24.75 0.14 8.96
CA GLY A 9 -23.36 0.50 9.27
C GLY A 9 -23.06 1.99 9.16
N ARG A 10 -24.07 2.84 8.91
CA ARG A 10 -23.86 4.28 8.72
C ARG A 10 -23.62 4.97 10.06
N ARG A 11 -22.50 5.70 10.14
CA ARG A 11 -22.20 6.66 11.22
C ARG A 11 -21.68 7.96 10.61
N ASP A 12 -22.04 9.09 11.20
CA ASP A 12 -21.54 10.40 10.76
C ASP A 12 -20.01 10.49 11.02
N PRO A 13 -19.17 10.69 9.99
CA PRO A 13 -17.72 10.79 10.15
C PRO A 13 -17.25 12.17 10.67
N SER A 14 -18.19 13.09 10.93
CA SER A 14 -17.90 14.48 11.30
C SER A 14 -17.07 15.21 10.22
N PHE A 15 -16.08 16.00 10.63
CA PHE A 15 -15.25 16.81 9.75
C PHE A 15 -13.80 16.32 9.75
N ILE A 16 -13.27 16.06 8.56
CA ILE A 16 -11.87 15.71 8.35
C ILE A 16 -11.12 16.96 7.83
N HIS A 17 -10.03 17.31 8.49
CA HIS A 17 -9.23 18.49 8.18
C HIS A 17 -7.83 18.11 7.70
N THR A 18 -7.32 18.80 6.68
CA THR A 18 -5.95 18.61 6.17
C THR A 18 -5.23 19.95 6.15
N SER A 19 -4.04 19.99 6.77
CA SER A 19 -3.14 21.15 6.75
C SER A 19 -1.87 20.83 5.97
N PHE A 20 -1.34 21.81 5.25
CA PHE A 20 -0.14 21.66 4.43
C PHE A 20 1.04 22.43 5.06
N LEU A 21 1.97 21.70 5.67
CA LEU A 21 3.22 22.27 6.16
C LEU A 21 4.24 22.30 5.02
N LYS A 22 4.52 23.49 4.49
CA LYS A 22 5.40 23.72 3.33
C LYS A 22 6.76 24.29 3.78
N GLU A 23 7.72 24.36 2.85
CA GLU A 23 9.05 24.93 3.09
C GLU A 23 9.81 24.27 4.26
N LEU A 24 9.65 22.95 4.40
CA LEU A 24 10.33 22.17 5.43
C LEU A 24 11.82 21.99 5.09
N TRP A 25 12.68 22.39 6.02
CA TRP A 25 14.09 22.03 6.00
C TRP A 25 14.27 20.55 6.30
N GLN A 26 15.04 19.86 5.45
CA GLN A 26 15.18 18.40 5.48
C GLN A 26 15.85 17.93 6.76
N ASN A 27 15.41 16.78 7.27
CA ASN A 27 15.92 16.15 8.49
C ASN A 27 15.73 16.95 9.79
N LEU A 28 15.12 18.14 9.77
CA LEU A 28 14.81 18.87 10.99
C LEU A 28 13.58 18.32 11.69
N ARG A 29 13.57 18.44 13.02
CA ARG A 29 12.41 18.11 13.85
C ARG A 29 11.48 19.31 13.94
N TYR A 30 10.22 19.10 13.61
CA TYR A 30 9.15 20.07 13.75
C TYR A 30 8.19 19.62 14.83
N THR A 31 7.49 20.59 15.41
CA THR A 31 6.41 20.33 16.35
C THR A 31 5.14 21.02 15.89
N TYR A 32 4.00 20.37 16.08
CA TYR A 32 2.72 20.90 15.65
C TYR A 32 1.62 20.65 16.71
N ARG A 33 0.53 21.40 16.60
CA ARG A 33 -0.71 21.22 17.36
C ARG A 33 -1.88 21.41 16.40
N LEU A 34 -2.99 20.74 16.68
CA LEU A 34 -4.26 20.99 16.02
C LEU A 34 -4.99 22.08 16.81
N GLU A 35 -5.64 22.98 16.09
CA GLU A 35 -6.33 24.15 16.63
C GLU A 35 -7.74 24.22 16.04
N HIS A 36 -8.72 24.49 16.89
CA HIS A 36 -10.06 24.88 16.47
C HIS A 36 -10.40 26.24 17.09
N VAL A 37 -10.64 27.22 16.22
CA VAL A 37 -11.20 28.53 16.60
C VAL A 37 -12.72 28.42 16.63
N ARG A 38 -13.31 28.67 17.79
CA ARG A 38 -14.77 28.63 17.98
C ARG A 38 -15.40 29.95 17.56
N SER A 39 -16.72 29.94 17.33
CA SER A 39 -17.51 31.14 16.95
C SER A 39 -17.50 32.27 17.98
N ASN A 40 -17.04 32.01 19.20
CA ASN A 40 -16.87 32.99 20.27
C ASN A 40 -15.41 33.45 20.44
N ASP A 41 -14.57 33.28 19.42
CA ASP A 41 -13.14 33.59 19.40
C ASP A 41 -12.30 32.86 20.47
N SER A 42 -12.84 31.78 21.05
CA SER A 42 -12.07 30.91 21.96
C SER A 42 -11.39 29.77 21.20
N TYR A 43 -10.26 29.31 21.74
CA TYR A 43 -9.40 28.32 21.11
C TYR A 43 -9.45 26.98 21.83
N ILE A 44 -9.54 25.89 21.07
CA ILE A 44 -9.29 24.54 21.56
C ILE A 44 -8.01 24.03 20.89
N TRP A 45 -7.07 23.57 21.70
CA TRP A 45 -5.78 23.04 21.26
C TRP A 45 -5.66 21.56 21.56
N SER A 46 -5.12 20.79 20.63
CA SER A 46 -4.67 19.43 20.92
C SER A 46 -3.41 19.42 21.78
N LYS A 47 -3.02 18.23 22.25
CA LYS A 47 -1.64 17.98 22.71
C LYS A 47 -0.63 18.33 21.61
N LYS A 48 0.63 18.55 22.02
CA LYS A 48 1.75 18.81 21.11
C LYS A 48 2.23 17.50 20.48
N TYR A 49 2.45 17.52 19.17
CA TYR A 49 3.03 16.43 18.39
C TYR A 49 4.37 16.86 17.80
N SER A 50 5.14 15.90 17.29
CA SER A 50 6.40 16.18 16.60
C SER A 50 6.68 15.16 15.51
N PHE A 51 7.29 15.61 14.42
CA PHE A 51 7.78 14.74 13.35
C PHE A 51 9.15 15.21 12.88
N LYS A 52 9.88 14.35 12.17
CA LYS A 52 11.12 14.72 11.48
C LYS A 52 10.83 14.87 10.00
N ALA A 53 11.17 16.00 9.41
CA ALA A 53 11.00 16.23 7.98
C ALA A 53 11.82 15.22 7.17
N SER A 54 11.25 14.76 6.05
CA SER A 54 11.87 13.76 5.18
C SER A 54 13.24 14.21 4.65
N PRO A 55 14.15 13.26 4.35
CA PRO A 55 15.35 13.54 3.59
C PRO A 55 15.02 14.06 2.17
N TYR A 56 15.90 14.83 1.55
CA TYR A 56 15.72 15.21 0.14
C TYR A 56 15.88 13.99 -0.78
N PRO A 57 15.19 13.92 -1.94
CA PRO A 57 15.36 12.83 -2.89
C PRO A 57 16.83 12.66 -3.32
N GLY A 58 17.38 11.46 -3.16
CA GLY A 58 18.78 11.14 -3.43
C GLY A 58 19.74 11.35 -2.24
N GLN A 59 19.26 11.82 -1.08
CA GLN A 59 20.11 12.01 0.10
C GLN A 59 20.77 10.70 0.53
N ASN A 60 22.09 10.69 0.59
CA ASN A 60 22.85 9.54 1.08
C ASN A 60 22.87 9.51 2.61
N SER A 61 21.87 8.86 3.21
CA SER A 61 21.75 8.67 4.65
C SER A 61 21.07 7.35 4.96
N LEU A 62 21.30 6.79 6.15
CA LEU A 62 20.53 5.64 6.61
C LEU A 62 19.02 5.93 6.61
N GLN A 63 18.26 5.17 5.85
CA GLN A 63 16.81 5.32 5.68
C GLN A 63 16.12 3.98 5.90
N ARG A 64 14.94 4.02 6.52
CA ARG A 64 14.19 2.83 6.91
C ARG A 64 12.73 3.03 6.52
N VAL A 65 12.15 2.01 5.89
CA VAL A 65 10.76 2.00 5.46
C VAL A 65 10.11 0.69 5.91
N ILE A 66 8.91 0.79 6.43
CA ILE A 66 8.09 -0.37 6.82
C ILE A 66 6.96 -0.50 5.79
N ILE A 67 6.67 -1.73 5.36
CA ILE A 67 5.67 -2.05 4.34
C ILE A 67 4.90 -3.28 4.80
N PHE A 68 3.57 -3.21 4.81
CA PHE A 68 2.66 -4.30 5.13
C PHE A 68 1.28 -3.98 4.55
N GLY A 69 0.42 -4.98 4.41
CA GLY A 69 -1.00 -4.81 4.11
C GLY A 69 -1.89 -5.68 4.98
N ASP A 70 -3.19 -5.50 4.81
CA ASP A 70 -4.23 -6.35 5.43
C ASP A 70 -4.11 -6.46 6.96
N THR A 71 -3.77 -5.35 7.65
CA THR A 71 -3.76 -5.30 9.13
C THR A 71 -5.13 -5.55 9.74
N GLY A 72 -6.18 -5.36 8.94
CA GLY A 72 -7.55 -5.40 9.40
C GLY A 72 -7.87 -4.30 10.40
N LYS A 73 -9.09 -4.40 10.91
CA LYS A 73 -9.62 -3.72 12.10
C LYS A 73 -10.07 -4.89 13.00
N GLU A 74 -9.84 -4.83 14.32
CA GLU A 74 -9.82 -5.99 15.26
C GLU A 74 -11.00 -7.00 15.20
N THR A 75 -12.06 -6.77 14.43
CA THR A 75 -13.19 -7.70 14.31
C THR A 75 -13.75 -7.80 12.87
N CYS A 76 -13.68 -9.00 12.26
CA CYS A 76 -14.31 -9.32 10.96
C CYS A 76 -15.82 -9.01 10.92
N LEU A 77 -16.51 -9.06 12.07
CA LEU A 77 -17.96 -8.88 12.14
C LEU A 77 -18.40 -7.42 11.95
N THR A 78 -17.48 -6.45 12.03
CA THR A 78 -17.80 -5.02 11.92
C THR A 78 -17.01 -4.31 10.82
N GLN A 79 -16.26 -5.03 9.97
CA GLN A 79 -15.39 -4.41 8.95
C GLN A 79 -16.13 -3.40 8.05
N MET A 80 -17.45 -3.54 7.92
CA MET A 80 -18.32 -2.71 7.10
C MET A 80 -19.12 -1.64 7.88
N ASP A 81 -18.83 -1.43 9.18
CA ASP A 81 -19.34 -0.31 9.97
C ASP A 81 -18.38 0.88 9.87
N ILE A 82 -18.91 2.03 9.44
CA ILE A 82 -18.15 3.28 9.27
C ILE A 82 -17.46 3.69 10.58
N SER A 83 -17.99 3.31 11.75
CA SER A 83 -17.36 3.56 13.05
C SER A 83 -15.94 3.01 13.16
N GLN A 84 -15.61 1.95 12.43
CA GLN A 84 -14.31 1.31 12.47
C GLN A 84 -13.18 2.16 11.88
N TRP A 85 -13.49 3.15 11.04
CA TRP A 85 -12.48 4.10 10.54
C TRP A 85 -11.92 5.01 11.64
N ASP A 86 -12.75 5.43 12.60
CA ASP A 86 -12.28 6.18 13.77
C ASP A 86 -11.43 5.28 14.68
N HIS A 87 -11.84 4.03 14.88
CA HIS A 87 -11.04 3.05 15.64
C HIS A 87 -9.68 2.82 15.00
N PHE A 88 -9.63 2.63 13.68
CA PHE A 88 -8.38 2.41 12.95
C PHE A 88 -7.46 3.63 13.05
N THR A 89 -7.96 4.85 12.83
CA THR A 89 -7.14 6.07 12.93
C THR A 89 -6.62 6.30 14.34
N ALA A 90 -7.39 5.95 15.38
CA ALA A 90 -6.93 5.96 16.77
C ALA A 90 -5.86 4.90 17.03
N GLN A 91 -6.03 3.67 16.52
CA GLN A 91 -5.10 2.55 16.69
C GLN A 91 -3.71 2.87 16.12
N VAL A 92 -3.64 3.49 14.94
CA VAL A 92 -2.36 3.83 14.30
C VAL A 92 -1.80 5.20 14.70
N GLN A 93 -2.50 5.97 15.54
CA GLN A 93 -2.18 7.37 15.86
C GLN A 93 -0.74 7.54 16.37
N GLU A 94 -0.25 6.63 17.22
CA GLU A 94 1.09 6.72 17.78
C GLU A 94 2.18 6.70 16.70
N ILE A 95 1.92 6.01 15.60
CA ILE A 95 2.79 5.93 14.42
C ILE A 95 2.50 7.13 13.50
N SER A 96 1.26 7.27 13.04
CA SER A 96 0.87 8.20 11.97
C SER A 96 0.98 9.67 12.36
N SER A 97 0.99 10.00 13.66
CA SER A 97 1.22 11.37 14.15
C SER A 97 2.70 11.78 14.17
N THR A 98 3.63 10.84 13.95
CA THR A 98 5.08 11.09 14.07
C THR A 98 5.83 10.82 12.77
N VAL A 99 5.37 9.86 11.96
CA VAL A 99 5.94 9.51 10.67
C VAL A 99 4.84 9.47 9.60
N PRO A 100 5.16 9.78 8.32
CA PRO A 100 4.18 9.64 7.24
C PRO A 100 3.65 8.21 7.16
N TYR A 101 2.33 8.06 7.26
CA TYR A 101 1.62 6.79 7.09
C TYR A 101 0.97 6.79 5.71
N MET A 102 1.66 6.21 4.73
CA MET A 102 1.24 6.19 3.32
C MET A 102 0.36 4.97 3.07
N ILE A 103 -0.74 5.16 2.34
CA ILE A 103 -1.75 4.10 2.13
C ILE A 103 -1.93 3.77 0.65
N ALA A 104 -2.36 2.55 0.36
CA ALA A 104 -2.91 2.13 -0.91
C ALA A 104 -4.36 1.69 -0.71
N SER A 105 -5.12 1.57 -1.81
CA SER A 105 -6.49 1.05 -1.79
C SER A 105 -6.47 -0.42 -2.19
N GLY A 106 -7.26 -1.25 -1.50
CA GLY A 106 -7.57 -2.62 -1.89
C GLY A 106 -9.07 -2.86 -2.06
N ASN A 107 -9.45 -4.11 -2.30
CA ASN A 107 -10.83 -4.54 -2.55
C ASN A 107 -11.78 -4.15 -1.41
N HIS A 108 -11.35 -4.27 -0.16
CA HIS A 108 -12.13 -3.89 1.02
C HIS A 108 -12.35 -2.37 1.19
N GLU A 109 -11.58 -1.53 0.51
CA GLU A 109 -11.83 -0.09 0.48
C GLU A 109 -12.76 0.28 -0.68
N ARG A 110 -12.57 -0.34 -1.86
CA ARG A 110 -13.09 0.22 -3.11
C ARG A 110 -14.15 -0.62 -3.81
N ASP A 111 -14.15 -1.94 -3.70
CA ASP A 111 -14.97 -2.79 -4.57
C ASP A 111 -16.44 -2.73 -4.19
N TRP A 112 -17.26 -2.34 -5.16
CA TRP A 112 -18.71 -2.41 -5.05
C TRP A 112 -19.36 -2.53 -6.43
N PRO A 113 -20.40 -3.37 -6.60
CA PRO A 113 -20.99 -3.58 -7.90
C PRO A 113 -21.47 -2.30 -8.59
N ASN A 114 -21.17 -2.15 -9.88
CA ASN A 114 -21.55 -1.02 -10.74
C ASN A 114 -21.04 0.35 -10.26
N THR A 115 -19.88 0.41 -9.62
CA THR A 115 -19.25 1.67 -9.17
C THR A 115 -18.01 2.07 -9.97
N GLY A 116 -17.67 1.29 -11.00
CA GLY A 116 -16.49 1.52 -11.84
C GLY A 116 -15.16 1.09 -11.20
N SER A 117 -15.22 0.28 -10.13
CA SER A 117 -14.09 -0.58 -9.76
C SER A 117 -13.86 -1.60 -10.88
N PHE A 118 -12.63 -2.06 -11.01
CA PHE A 118 -12.28 -3.09 -11.99
C PHE A 118 -12.86 -4.45 -11.61
N PHE A 119 -12.81 -4.76 -10.32
CA PHE A 119 -13.46 -5.90 -9.72
C PHE A 119 -14.87 -5.49 -9.25
N ASP A 120 -15.87 -6.30 -9.62
CA ASP A 120 -17.29 -6.03 -9.37
C ASP A 120 -17.77 -6.87 -8.15
N THR A 121 -16.99 -6.88 -7.08
CA THR A 121 -17.27 -7.62 -5.84
C THR A 121 -17.88 -6.68 -4.78
N PRO A 122 -18.63 -7.21 -3.79
CA PRO A 122 -19.22 -6.41 -2.72
C PRO A 122 -18.28 -6.20 -1.51
N ASP A 123 -16.97 -6.30 -1.68
CA ASP A 123 -16.01 -6.45 -0.58
C ASP A 123 -15.88 -5.20 0.30
N SER A 124 -16.14 -4.02 -0.26
CA SER A 124 -16.11 -2.77 0.51
C SER A 124 -17.34 -2.54 1.39
N GLY A 125 -18.35 -3.42 1.36
CA GLY A 125 -19.57 -3.23 2.15
C GLY A 125 -20.32 -1.92 1.81
N ALA A 126 -20.26 -1.52 0.54
CA ALA A 126 -20.82 -0.29 -0.02
C ALA A 126 -20.09 1.01 0.35
N GLU A 127 -18.88 0.93 0.92
CA GLU A 127 -18.01 2.10 1.14
C GLU A 127 -17.55 2.72 -0.19
N CYS A 128 -17.32 1.91 -1.22
CA CYS A 128 -16.98 2.32 -2.58
C CYS A 128 -15.85 3.37 -2.67
N GLY A 129 -14.85 3.25 -1.79
CA GLY A 129 -13.63 4.07 -1.74
C GLY A 129 -13.75 5.36 -0.94
N VAL A 130 -14.97 5.80 -0.59
CA VAL A 130 -15.22 7.13 -0.02
C VAL A 130 -14.51 7.34 1.33
N PRO A 131 -14.59 6.41 2.30
CA PRO A 131 -13.89 6.59 3.57
C PRO A 131 -12.37 6.60 3.40
N ALA A 132 -11.81 5.68 2.63
CA ALA A 132 -10.36 5.63 2.37
C ALA A 132 -9.83 6.92 1.71
N GLU A 133 -10.56 7.44 0.72
CA GLU A 133 -10.25 8.71 0.03
C GLU A 133 -10.35 9.94 0.94
N THR A 134 -11.20 9.89 1.96
CA THR A 134 -11.55 11.05 2.81
C THR A 134 -10.74 11.09 4.11
N MET A 135 -10.59 9.94 4.78
CA MET A 135 -9.96 9.84 6.10
C MET A 135 -8.44 10.02 6.03
N TYR A 136 -7.83 9.67 4.90
CA TYR A 136 -6.40 9.76 4.67
C TYR A 136 -6.07 10.70 3.52
N TYR A 137 -4.95 11.39 3.65
CA TYR A 137 -4.39 12.20 2.58
C TYR A 137 -3.17 11.49 1.97
N PHE A 138 -3.15 11.41 0.65
CA PHE A 138 -2.04 10.92 -0.15
C PHE A 138 -1.91 11.79 -1.41
N PRO A 139 -0.71 11.94 -1.98
CA PRO A 139 -0.42 12.92 -3.04
C PRO A 139 -0.85 12.42 -4.43
N ALA A 140 -2.06 11.90 -4.57
CA ALA A 140 -2.65 11.56 -5.86
C ALA A 140 -3.20 12.82 -6.56
N GLU A 141 -3.03 12.90 -7.88
CA GLU A 141 -3.65 13.95 -8.71
C GLU A 141 -5.18 13.91 -8.61
N ASN A 142 -5.73 12.70 -8.56
CA ASN A 142 -7.15 12.43 -8.29
C ASN A 142 -7.26 11.37 -7.20
N ARG A 143 -7.73 11.74 -6.01
CA ARG A 143 -7.78 10.83 -4.86
C ARG A 143 -8.75 9.67 -5.05
N ALA A 144 -9.84 9.86 -5.80
CA ALA A 144 -10.75 8.78 -6.20
C ALA A 144 -10.10 7.74 -7.12
N LYS A 145 -8.89 8.00 -7.65
CA LYS A 145 -8.09 7.05 -8.41
C LYS A 145 -6.97 6.38 -7.62
N PHE A 146 -6.65 6.87 -6.44
CA PHE A 146 -5.73 6.26 -5.48
C PHE A 146 -4.28 5.99 -5.90
N TRP A 147 -3.89 6.13 -7.17
CA TRP A 147 -2.51 5.94 -7.61
C TRP A 147 -1.68 7.23 -7.50
N TYR A 148 -0.46 7.12 -6.98
CA TYR A 148 0.44 8.26 -6.74
C TYR A 148 1.91 7.87 -6.62
N LYS A 149 2.80 8.87 -6.58
CA LYS A 149 4.23 8.69 -6.36
C LYS A 149 4.65 9.37 -5.07
N ALA A 150 5.61 8.78 -4.38
CA ALA A 150 6.21 9.37 -3.20
C ALA A 150 7.72 9.11 -3.18
N ASP A 151 8.46 10.05 -2.60
CA ASP A 151 9.90 9.96 -2.41
C ASP A 151 10.23 9.95 -0.93
N TYR A 152 11.19 9.10 -0.54
CA TYR A 152 11.80 9.12 0.77
C TYR A 152 13.31 8.89 0.62
N GLY A 153 14.05 9.97 0.41
CA GLY A 153 15.50 9.90 0.27
C GLY A 153 15.91 9.11 -0.97
N LEU A 154 16.54 7.96 -0.79
CA LEU A 154 16.98 7.05 -1.85
C LEU A 154 15.82 6.23 -2.43
N PHE A 155 14.66 6.20 -1.77
CA PHE A 155 13.51 5.43 -2.22
C PHE A 155 12.56 6.28 -3.08
N ARG A 156 12.23 5.76 -4.27
CA ARG A 156 11.08 6.17 -5.07
C ARG A 156 10.01 5.09 -4.97
N PHE A 157 8.84 5.46 -4.49
CA PHE A 157 7.64 4.63 -4.47
C PHE A 157 6.68 5.08 -5.56
N CYS A 158 6.06 4.12 -6.25
CA CYS A 158 4.82 4.38 -6.98
C CYS A 158 3.78 3.39 -6.49
N ILE A 159 2.62 3.93 -6.18
CA ILE A 159 1.50 3.22 -5.59
C ILE A 159 0.48 3.11 -6.70
N ALA A 160 0.17 1.88 -7.09
CA ALA A 160 -0.93 1.56 -7.98
C ALA A 160 -2.18 1.30 -7.14
N ASP A 161 -3.33 1.31 -7.80
CA ASP A 161 -4.61 0.91 -7.26
C ASP A 161 -5.10 -0.32 -8.03
N SER A 162 -5.08 -1.49 -7.39
CA SER A 162 -5.56 -2.74 -8.00
C SER A 162 -7.05 -2.69 -8.29
N GLU A 163 -7.82 -1.79 -7.68
CA GLU A 163 -9.27 -1.78 -7.88
C GLU A 163 -9.69 -0.95 -9.11
N HIS A 164 -8.74 -0.50 -9.92
CA HIS A 164 -8.97 0.17 -11.19
C HIS A 164 -8.10 -0.42 -12.31
N ASP A 165 -8.60 -0.41 -13.54
CA ASP A 165 -7.93 -1.03 -14.69
C ASP A 165 -6.46 -0.55 -14.87
N TRP A 166 -5.51 -1.47 -14.70
CA TRP A 166 -4.07 -1.26 -14.83
C TRP A 166 -3.50 -1.72 -16.18
N ARG A 167 -4.32 -2.31 -17.06
CA ARG A 167 -3.86 -2.96 -18.30
C ARG A 167 -3.39 -1.92 -19.32
N LYS A 168 -2.56 -2.39 -20.26
CA LYS A 168 -1.97 -1.54 -21.31
C LYS A 168 -3.04 -0.70 -22.01
N GLY A 169 -2.84 0.62 -22.01
CA GLY A 169 -3.74 1.61 -22.61
C GLY A 169 -4.61 2.36 -21.60
N SER A 170 -4.75 1.87 -20.37
CA SER A 170 -5.50 2.56 -19.31
C SER A 170 -4.79 3.83 -18.83
N LYS A 171 -5.54 4.71 -18.12
CA LYS A 171 -4.95 5.90 -17.49
C LYS A 171 -3.92 5.52 -16.43
N GLN A 172 -4.21 4.48 -15.65
CA GLN A 172 -3.29 3.95 -14.65
C GLN A 172 -2.04 3.37 -15.31
N TYR A 173 -2.15 2.61 -16.40
CA TYR A 173 -0.96 2.12 -17.11
C TYR A 173 -0.06 3.26 -17.59
N LYS A 174 -0.65 4.33 -18.14
CA LYS A 174 0.11 5.52 -18.54
C LYS A 174 0.77 6.20 -17.34
N PHE A 175 0.08 6.27 -16.20
CA PHE A 175 0.67 6.74 -14.95
C PHE A 175 1.85 5.84 -14.54
N ILE A 176 1.67 4.52 -14.54
CA ILE A 176 2.67 3.50 -14.14
C ILE A 176 3.86 3.47 -15.10
N GLU A 177 3.65 3.71 -16.40
CA GLU A 177 4.74 3.82 -17.37
C GLU A 177 5.68 4.98 -17.03
N HIS A 178 5.15 6.02 -16.38
CA HIS A 178 5.93 7.12 -15.82
C HIS A 178 6.26 6.89 -14.32
N ALA A 179 5.81 5.80 -13.71
CA ALA A 179 5.76 5.54 -12.28
C ALA A 179 5.76 4.02 -11.93
N HIS A 180 6.94 3.42 -11.80
CA HIS A 180 7.16 2.06 -11.34
C HIS A 180 6.31 1.57 -10.14
N ARG A 181 5.40 0.56 -10.29
CA ARG A 181 5.13 -0.62 -9.39
C ARG A 181 3.75 -1.34 -9.59
N PRO A 182 3.52 -2.59 -9.07
CA PRO A 182 3.15 -3.76 -9.90
C PRO A 182 1.96 -4.64 -9.39
N LEU A 183 1.68 -5.76 -10.08
CA LEU A 183 0.75 -6.88 -9.74
C LEU A 183 1.41 -8.23 -10.11
N GLY A 184 2.04 -8.93 -9.16
CA GLY A 184 3.14 -9.87 -9.44
C GLY A 184 2.80 -11.35 -9.39
N TYR A 185 3.31 -12.01 -8.35
CA TYR A 185 3.30 -13.47 -8.19
C TYR A 185 2.93 -13.81 -6.75
N SER A 186 2.16 -14.87 -6.55
CA SER A 186 1.79 -15.46 -5.26
C SER A 186 1.49 -16.95 -5.43
N SER A 187 1.96 -17.78 -4.50
CA SER A 187 1.69 -19.23 -4.44
C SER A 187 0.54 -19.58 -3.49
N ASN A 188 -0.37 -18.64 -3.27
CA ASN A 188 -1.56 -18.91 -2.48
C ASN A 188 -2.42 -20.04 -3.09
N ASP A 189 -3.20 -20.70 -2.25
CA ASP A 189 -4.02 -21.84 -2.69
C ASP A 189 -5.21 -21.44 -3.59
N TRP A 190 -5.68 -20.19 -3.47
CA TRP A 190 -6.86 -19.67 -4.14
C TRP A 190 -6.57 -19.33 -5.61
N TYR A 191 -5.49 -18.60 -5.92
CA TYR A 191 -5.06 -18.45 -7.31
C TYR A 191 -4.71 -19.82 -7.92
N ALA A 192 -4.04 -20.70 -7.17
CA ALA A 192 -3.68 -22.02 -7.68
C ALA A 192 -4.90 -22.87 -8.07
N LYS A 193 -5.98 -22.82 -7.29
CA LYS A 193 -7.27 -23.47 -7.60
C LYS A 193 -7.92 -22.92 -8.86
N GLU A 194 -7.69 -21.65 -9.19
CA GLU A 194 -8.13 -21.01 -10.44
C GLU A 194 -7.16 -21.25 -11.61
N GLY A 195 -6.07 -21.98 -11.37
CA GLY A 195 -5.04 -22.25 -12.38
C GLY A 195 -4.09 -21.07 -12.62
N SER A 196 -3.97 -20.16 -11.65
CA SER A 196 -3.13 -18.97 -11.70
C SER A 196 -2.14 -18.92 -10.52
N PHE A 197 -1.21 -17.97 -10.59
CA PHE A 197 -0.31 -17.58 -9.49
C PHE A 197 -0.29 -16.04 -9.34
N GLU A 198 -1.33 -15.38 -9.84
CA GLU A 198 -1.49 -13.93 -9.93
C GLU A 198 -2.95 -13.57 -10.24
N GLU A 199 -3.31 -12.30 -10.04
CA GLU A 199 -4.53 -11.76 -10.62
C GLU A 199 -4.51 -11.92 -12.16
N PRO A 200 -5.58 -12.46 -12.79
CA PRO A 200 -5.60 -12.64 -14.23
C PRO A 200 -5.26 -11.36 -15.02
N MET A 201 -4.36 -11.48 -16.02
CA MET A 201 -3.87 -10.39 -16.89
C MET A 201 -2.91 -9.38 -16.24
N ALA A 202 -2.59 -9.54 -14.96
CA ALA A 202 -1.73 -8.65 -14.21
C ALA A 202 -0.34 -8.52 -14.86
N ARG A 203 0.35 -9.65 -14.99
CA ARG A 203 1.77 -9.65 -15.27
C ARG A 203 2.08 -9.55 -16.74
N GLU A 204 1.23 -10.05 -17.63
CA GLU A 204 1.38 -9.90 -19.10
C GLU A 204 1.45 -8.43 -19.51
N SER A 205 0.66 -7.58 -18.83
CA SER A 205 0.59 -6.16 -19.10
C SER A 205 1.80 -5.41 -18.56
N LEU A 206 2.19 -5.70 -17.31
CA LEU A 206 3.06 -4.83 -16.53
C LEU A 206 4.53 -5.28 -16.48
N GLN A 207 4.83 -6.58 -16.61
CA GLN A 207 6.22 -7.08 -16.47
C GLN A 207 7.21 -6.46 -17.47
N LYS A 208 6.73 -6.10 -18.67
CA LYS A 208 7.54 -5.41 -19.67
C LYS A 208 7.99 -4.03 -19.19
N LEU A 209 7.14 -3.31 -18.47
CA LEU A 209 7.51 -2.03 -17.86
C LEU A 209 8.53 -2.27 -16.75
N TRP A 210 8.31 -3.28 -15.91
CA TRP A 210 9.21 -3.54 -14.79
C TRP A 210 10.62 -3.90 -15.26
N GLN A 211 10.69 -4.72 -16.30
CA GLN A 211 11.96 -5.09 -16.92
C GLN A 211 12.63 -3.91 -17.61
N LYS A 212 11.86 -3.10 -18.37
CA LYS A 212 12.38 -1.93 -19.10
C LYS A 212 13.02 -0.91 -18.16
N TYR A 213 12.36 -0.62 -17.05
CA TYR A 213 12.77 0.43 -16.12
C TYR A 213 13.55 -0.11 -14.91
N LYS A 214 13.80 -1.43 -14.85
CA LYS A 214 14.59 -2.13 -13.82
C LYS A 214 14.03 -1.92 -12.41
N VAL A 215 12.80 -2.35 -12.19
CA VAL A 215 12.20 -2.38 -10.84
C VAL A 215 13.04 -3.28 -9.94
N ASP A 216 13.46 -2.79 -8.77
CA ASP A 216 14.18 -3.64 -7.81
C ASP A 216 13.24 -4.63 -7.08
N ILE A 217 12.34 -4.13 -6.22
CA ILE A 217 11.51 -4.99 -5.33
C ILE A 217 10.03 -4.63 -5.32
N ALA A 218 9.22 -5.44 -5.96
CA ALA A 218 7.77 -5.33 -6.06
C ALA A 218 7.05 -5.91 -4.82
N PHE A 219 6.30 -5.06 -4.10
CA PHE A 219 5.53 -5.48 -2.92
C PHE A 219 4.04 -5.63 -3.24
N TYR A 220 3.40 -6.62 -2.63
CA TYR A 220 1.99 -6.96 -2.76
C TYR A 220 1.38 -7.30 -1.41
N CYS A 221 0.07 -7.13 -1.31
CA CYS A 221 -0.72 -7.50 -0.14
C CYS A 221 -1.88 -8.38 -0.63
N HIS A 222 -3.07 -8.28 -0.03
CA HIS A 222 -4.28 -9.04 -0.36
C HIS A 222 -4.21 -10.53 0.01
N VAL A 223 -3.07 -11.17 -0.27
CA VAL A 223 -2.77 -12.51 0.22
C VAL A 223 -2.20 -12.43 1.63
N HIS A 224 -2.95 -12.95 2.60
CA HIS A 224 -2.65 -12.83 4.03
C HIS A 224 -1.56 -13.81 4.50
N ASN A 225 -0.36 -13.67 3.94
CA ASN A 225 0.84 -14.40 4.32
C ASN A 225 2.08 -13.59 3.88
N TYR A 226 3.26 -14.19 4.04
CA TYR A 226 4.50 -13.66 3.47
C TYR A 226 5.08 -14.62 2.45
N GLU A 227 5.46 -14.09 1.28
CA GLU A 227 6.18 -14.86 0.27
C GLU A 227 7.22 -13.98 -0.42
N ARG A 228 8.44 -14.49 -0.57
CA ARG A 228 9.51 -13.86 -1.35
C ARG A 228 9.97 -14.75 -2.48
N ILE A 229 10.12 -14.14 -3.64
CA ILE A 229 10.34 -14.81 -4.91
C ILE A 229 11.72 -14.44 -5.45
N CYS A 230 12.31 -15.33 -6.25
CA CYS A 230 13.57 -15.05 -6.93
C CYS A 230 13.43 -13.83 -7.84
N PRO A 231 14.54 -13.15 -8.19
CA PRO A 231 14.52 -12.22 -9.31
C PRO A 231 14.02 -12.94 -10.56
N ILE A 232 12.92 -12.46 -11.12
CA ILE A 232 12.14 -13.22 -12.10
C ILE A 232 11.73 -12.34 -13.27
N TYR A 233 11.67 -12.95 -14.44
CA TYR A 233 11.04 -12.38 -15.63
C TYR A 233 10.42 -13.51 -16.44
N GLN A 234 9.18 -13.34 -16.93
CA GLN A 234 8.48 -14.37 -17.71
C GLN A 234 8.46 -15.76 -17.04
N ASN A 235 8.21 -15.80 -15.72
CA ASN A 235 8.13 -17.01 -14.88
C ASN A 235 9.46 -17.79 -14.74
N GLN A 236 10.58 -17.20 -15.15
CA GLN A 236 11.90 -17.80 -15.02
C GLN A 236 12.76 -17.00 -14.05
N CYS A 237 13.34 -17.67 -13.05
CA CYS A 237 14.35 -17.05 -12.20
C CYS A 237 15.55 -16.66 -13.08
N VAL A 238 15.83 -15.36 -13.15
CA VAL A 238 16.95 -14.79 -13.94
C VAL A 238 18.20 -14.58 -13.08
N ASN A 239 18.11 -14.89 -11.79
CA ASN A 239 19.20 -14.91 -10.85
C ASN A 239 19.02 -16.10 -9.90
N GLN A 240 20.11 -16.80 -9.58
CA GLN A 240 20.12 -18.00 -8.74
C GLN A 240 20.45 -17.70 -7.27
N GLU A 241 20.81 -16.45 -6.94
CA GLU A 241 21.07 -16.04 -5.56
C GLU A 241 19.77 -15.97 -4.74
N ASN A 242 19.85 -16.39 -3.47
CA ASN A 242 18.68 -16.47 -2.58
C ASN A 242 18.62 -15.37 -1.52
N HIS A 243 19.77 -14.78 -1.17
CA HIS A 243 19.90 -13.85 -0.04
C HIS A 243 20.79 -12.65 -0.33
N HIS A 244 21.87 -12.82 -1.10
CA HIS A 244 22.90 -11.79 -1.28
C HIS A 244 23.07 -11.48 -2.76
N TYR A 245 22.22 -10.56 -3.24
CA TYR A 245 22.27 -10.10 -4.61
C TYR A 245 23.41 -9.11 -4.80
N SER A 246 24.21 -9.29 -5.86
CA SER A 246 25.28 -8.37 -6.23
C SER A 246 25.22 -8.03 -7.71
N GLY A 247 25.62 -6.81 -8.06
CA GLY A 247 25.61 -6.33 -9.44
C GLY A 247 24.21 -6.19 -10.03
N THR A 248 24.06 -6.51 -11.31
CA THR A 248 22.74 -6.42 -11.99
C THR A 248 21.94 -7.69 -11.73
N VAL A 249 20.80 -7.55 -11.07
CA VAL A 249 19.95 -8.67 -10.64
C VAL A 249 19.12 -9.25 -11.81
N ASN A 250 19.02 -8.53 -12.94
CA ASN A 250 18.37 -8.91 -14.21
C ASN A 250 16.86 -9.17 -14.16
N GLY A 251 16.22 -9.13 -13.00
CA GLY A 251 14.77 -9.24 -12.85
C GLY A 251 14.31 -8.60 -11.55
N THR A 252 13.00 -8.36 -11.48
CA THR A 252 12.36 -7.79 -10.30
C THR A 252 12.22 -8.87 -9.22
N ILE A 253 12.49 -8.53 -7.96
CA ILE A 253 12.14 -9.37 -6.81
C ILE A 253 10.67 -9.09 -6.46
N HIS A 254 9.87 -10.14 -6.31
CA HIS A 254 8.47 -10.03 -5.93
C HIS A 254 8.28 -10.49 -4.49
N VAL A 255 7.52 -9.73 -3.71
CA VAL A 255 7.31 -9.96 -2.28
C VAL A 255 5.84 -9.75 -1.91
N VAL A 256 5.20 -10.79 -1.41
CA VAL A 256 3.90 -10.71 -0.73
C VAL A 256 4.15 -10.38 0.74
N VAL A 257 3.50 -9.35 1.25
CA VAL A 257 3.58 -8.82 2.63
C VAL A 257 2.18 -8.50 3.17
N GLY A 258 1.19 -9.36 2.89
CA GLY A 258 -0.20 -9.19 3.33
C GLY A 258 -0.50 -9.79 4.71
N GLY A 259 0.49 -10.35 5.41
CA GLY A 259 0.33 -10.89 6.77
C GLY A 259 0.16 -9.84 7.88
N GLY A 260 -0.47 -8.68 7.63
CA GLY A 260 -0.49 -7.58 8.61
C GLY A 260 -1.38 -7.81 9.83
N GLY A 261 -2.37 -8.71 9.76
CA GLY A 261 -3.28 -8.98 10.88
C GLY A 261 -4.62 -9.63 10.53
N SER A 262 -5.05 -9.61 9.26
CA SER A 262 -6.21 -10.36 8.78
C SER A 262 -5.94 -11.86 8.74
N HIS A 263 -7.00 -12.67 8.75
CA HIS A 263 -6.93 -14.13 8.75
C HIS A 263 -5.93 -14.72 7.74
N LEU A 264 -5.06 -15.62 8.17
CA LEU A 264 -3.98 -16.14 7.33
C LEU A 264 -4.50 -16.93 6.12
N SER A 265 -3.76 -16.84 5.00
CA SER A 265 -4.05 -17.50 3.72
C SER A 265 -3.08 -18.65 3.45
N ASP A 266 -3.59 -19.87 3.26
CA ASP A 266 -2.78 -21.05 2.98
C ASP A 266 -2.05 -21.00 1.61
N PHE A 267 -0.93 -21.71 1.55
CA PHE A 267 -0.12 -21.89 0.35
C PHE A 267 -0.47 -23.17 -0.40
N THR A 268 -0.25 -23.15 -1.71
CA THR A 268 -0.20 -24.36 -2.54
C THR A 268 1.19 -25.02 -2.50
N THR A 269 1.40 -26.02 -3.36
CA THR A 269 2.72 -26.61 -3.61
C THR A 269 3.68 -25.53 -4.15
N PRO A 270 4.88 -25.36 -3.57
CA PRO A 270 5.78 -24.28 -3.94
C PRO A 270 6.21 -24.38 -5.40
N PRO A 271 6.01 -23.33 -6.21
CA PRO A 271 6.62 -23.24 -7.53
C PRO A 271 8.13 -22.95 -7.42
N ILE A 272 8.88 -23.23 -8.49
CA ILE A 272 10.36 -23.14 -8.52
C ILE A 272 10.92 -21.77 -8.15
N TRP A 273 10.12 -20.72 -8.29
CA TRP A 273 10.53 -19.34 -8.05
C TRP A 273 10.27 -18.87 -6.60
N SER A 274 9.50 -19.64 -5.82
CA SER A 274 9.19 -19.32 -4.43
C SER A 274 10.40 -19.65 -3.55
N LEU A 275 11.09 -18.62 -3.06
CA LEU A 275 12.32 -18.79 -2.28
C LEU A 275 12.05 -18.94 -0.78
N TYR A 276 11.08 -18.20 -0.27
CA TYR A 276 10.73 -18.21 1.14
C TYR A 276 9.25 -17.95 1.31
N ARG A 277 8.61 -18.67 2.22
CA ARG A 277 7.20 -18.54 2.57
C ARG A 277 7.06 -18.57 4.08
N ASP A 278 6.18 -17.74 4.59
CA ASP A 278 5.79 -17.73 6.00
C ASP A 278 4.28 -17.64 6.11
N LEU A 279 3.70 -18.55 6.89
CA LEU A 279 2.27 -18.57 7.19
C LEU A 279 2.09 -18.04 8.61
N ASP A 280 2.41 -16.77 8.80
CA ASP A 280 2.28 -16.06 10.06
C ASP A 280 2.11 -14.56 9.81
N TYR A 281 1.79 -13.81 10.86
CA TYR A 281 1.70 -12.37 10.81
C TYR A 281 3.08 -11.71 10.77
N GLY A 282 3.23 -10.67 9.96
CA GLY A 282 4.51 -10.01 9.78
C GLY A 282 4.44 -8.70 9.03
N LEU A 283 5.59 -8.02 8.98
CA LEU A 283 5.80 -6.79 8.23
C LEU A 283 7.14 -6.83 7.49
N GLY A 284 7.18 -6.17 6.34
CA GLY A 284 8.41 -5.90 5.61
C GLY A 284 9.11 -4.66 6.17
N LYS A 285 10.44 -4.71 6.24
CA LYS A 285 11.26 -3.54 6.58
C LYS A 285 12.44 -3.45 5.62
N LEU A 286 12.51 -2.34 4.90
CA LEU A 286 13.63 -1.96 4.05
C LEU A 286 14.58 -1.02 4.78
N THR A 287 15.88 -1.26 4.65
CA THR A 287 16.94 -0.43 5.19
C THR A 287 17.95 -0.09 4.10
N ALA A 288 17.94 1.15 3.62
CA ALA A 288 19.00 1.66 2.76
C ALA A 288 20.10 2.27 3.64
N PHE A 289 21.27 1.64 3.64
CA PHE A 289 22.43 2.11 4.43
C PHE A 289 23.12 3.29 3.76
N ASN A 290 23.37 3.13 2.46
CA ASN A 290 23.99 4.10 1.56
C ASN A 290 23.68 3.69 0.11
N HIS A 291 24.02 4.53 -0.86
CA HIS A 291 24.10 4.06 -2.24
C HIS A 291 25.41 3.25 -2.39
N PRO A 292 25.38 1.93 -2.74
CA PRO A 292 24.31 1.18 -3.41
C PRO A 292 23.65 0.04 -2.58
N SER A 293 23.77 0.01 -1.25
CA SER A 293 23.37 -1.14 -0.43
C SER A 293 21.97 -1.00 0.19
N LEU A 294 21.09 -1.96 -0.14
CA LEU A 294 19.75 -2.13 0.42
C LEU A 294 19.65 -3.51 1.11
N VAL A 295 19.03 -3.54 2.29
CA VAL A 295 18.68 -4.76 3.03
C VAL A 295 17.18 -4.77 3.33
#